data_AF-A0A5C6C5P5-F1
#
_entry.id   AF-A0A5C6C5P5-F1
#
_cell.length_a   1.000
_cell.length_b   1.000
_cell.length_c   1.000
_cell.angle_alpha   90.00
_cell.angle_beta   90.00
_cell.angle_gamma   90.00
#
_symmetry.space_group_name_H-M   'P 1'
#
loop_
_entity.id
_entity.type
_entity.pdbx_description
1 polymer ?
#
loop_
_entity_poly.entity_id
_entity_poly.type
_entity_poly.pdbx_seq_one_letter_code
_entity_poly.pdbx_strand_id
1 'polypeptide(L)'
;MSNNVNDDEVGQWAEFWEVCLRLLTIYPERPAGMSGDTEAKELERQLKERGGELLPMLCENDHWVVEASVGKGNWAAIPWVAFFDSRETTSAQRGVYPVIHISPEAPIGIRIGLGIAAKAYRGREDEKAASVWEELGDENRQELTQAGFLDVVSGTSERTPIGSGDRARRYDSKLQVGYRTRDEVILFLLNSEKMKDSFRTRDGKQVDPLDLALMMKVLPRLVGGSNAIRRTMIGLLGLAHGQSMNESEDAETAVKSWADADRPDAIEGATFPRTASRLCLMWERLSSEGYTSFWL
;
A
#
# COMPACT_ATOMS: atom_id res chain seq x y z
N MET A 1 6.26 -14.88 29.05
CA MET A 1 6.13 -16.36 29.11
C MET A 1 6.54 -16.92 27.75
N SER A 2 7.12 -18.12 27.68
CA SER A 2 7.42 -18.77 26.40
C SER A 2 6.15 -19.45 25.88
N ASN A 3 5.40 -18.78 25.01
CA ASN A 3 4.24 -19.39 24.35
C ASN A 3 4.74 -20.49 23.41
N ASN A 4 4.51 -21.74 23.82
CA ASN A 4 4.90 -22.92 23.06
C ASN A 4 3.77 -23.25 22.09
N VAL A 5 3.69 -22.46 21.01
CA VAL A 5 2.61 -22.52 20.01
C VAL A 5 2.58 -23.91 19.35
N ASN A 6 1.44 -24.58 19.36
CA ASN A 6 1.25 -25.90 18.74
C ASN A 6 1.01 -25.79 17.23
N ASP A 7 1.31 -26.85 16.45
CA ASP A 7 1.14 -26.84 15.00
C ASP A 7 -0.31 -26.56 14.56
N ASP A 8 -1.30 -27.06 15.32
CA ASP A 8 -2.73 -26.77 15.07
C ASP A 8 -3.07 -25.28 15.28
N GLU A 9 -2.41 -24.62 16.23
CA GLU A 9 -2.58 -23.18 16.48
C GLU A 9 -1.96 -22.38 15.33
N VAL A 10 -0.75 -22.76 14.89
CA VAL A 10 -0.07 -22.16 13.72
C VAL A 10 -0.95 -22.27 12.47
N GLY A 11 -1.66 -23.40 12.28
CA GLY A 11 -2.63 -23.60 11.20
C GLY A 11 -3.78 -22.58 11.23
N GLN A 12 -4.44 -22.42 12.38
CA GLN A 12 -5.54 -21.45 12.53
C GLN A 12 -5.09 -20.01 12.29
N TRP A 13 -3.89 -19.65 12.78
CA TRP A 13 -3.27 -18.35 12.49
C TRP A 13 -3.03 -18.15 11.00
N ALA A 14 -2.49 -19.15 10.30
CA ALA A 14 -2.24 -19.08 8.86
C ALA A 14 -3.53 -18.83 8.07
N GLU A 15 -4.60 -19.60 8.34
CA GLU A 15 -5.88 -19.47 7.65
C GLU A 15 -6.54 -18.09 7.85
N PHE A 16 -6.41 -17.48 9.03
CA PHE A 16 -6.86 -16.09 9.26
C PHE A 16 -6.08 -15.07 8.42
N TRP A 17 -4.75 -15.22 8.34
CA TRP A 17 -3.91 -14.33 7.55
C TRP A 17 -4.12 -14.52 6.04
N GLU A 18 -4.42 -15.73 5.55
CA GLU A 18 -4.77 -15.98 4.16
C GLU A 18 -6.02 -15.19 3.73
N VAL A 19 -7.06 -15.11 4.57
CA VAL A 19 -8.26 -14.30 4.30
C VAL A 19 -7.91 -12.81 4.24
N CYS A 20 -7.04 -12.31 5.12
CA CYS A 20 -6.54 -10.93 5.06
C CYS A 20 -5.78 -10.65 3.74
N LEU A 21 -4.88 -11.55 3.33
CA LEU A 21 -4.11 -11.45 2.09
C LEU A 21 -5.01 -11.56 0.83
N ARG A 22 -6.04 -12.39 0.88
CA ARG A 22 -7.03 -12.50 -0.20
C ARG A 22 -7.80 -11.19 -0.37
N LEU A 23 -8.23 -10.55 0.72
CA LEU A 23 -8.85 -9.22 0.67
C LEU A 23 -7.92 -8.17 0.07
N LEU A 24 -6.63 -8.11 0.46
CA LEU A 24 -5.64 -7.23 -0.19
C LEU A 24 -5.56 -7.43 -1.71
N THR A 25 -5.74 -8.67 -2.17
CA THR A 25 -5.64 -9.03 -3.58
C THR A 25 -6.88 -8.65 -4.38
N ILE A 26 -8.10 -8.90 -3.86
CA ILE A 26 -9.34 -8.69 -4.62
C ILE A 26 -9.94 -7.29 -4.46
N TYR A 27 -9.71 -6.61 -3.33
CA TYR A 27 -10.37 -5.35 -3.01
C TYR A 27 -9.99 -4.17 -3.93
N PRO A 28 -8.79 -4.09 -4.52
CA PRO A 28 -8.47 -3.07 -5.53
C PRO A 28 -9.31 -3.18 -6.81
N GLU A 29 -9.74 -4.39 -7.19
CA GLU A 29 -10.54 -4.66 -8.40
C GLU A 29 -12.06 -4.73 -8.10
N ARG A 30 -12.50 -4.21 -6.93
CA ARG A 30 -13.91 -4.25 -6.50
C ARG A 30 -14.85 -3.51 -7.49
N PRO A 31 -16.06 -4.04 -7.77
CA PRO A 31 -17.00 -3.41 -8.69
C PRO A 31 -17.55 -2.08 -8.11
N ALA A 32 -18.02 -1.17 -8.98
CA ALA A 32 -18.48 0.15 -8.56
C ALA A 32 -19.64 0.13 -7.53
N GLY A 33 -20.54 -0.85 -7.63
CA GLY A 33 -21.61 -1.10 -6.66
C GLY A 33 -21.29 -2.29 -5.76
N MET A 34 -21.65 -2.21 -4.48
CA MET A 34 -21.57 -3.34 -3.55
C MET A 34 -22.78 -4.26 -3.72
N SER A 35 -22.54 -5.57 -3.85
CA SER A 35 -23.56 -6.62 -3.71
C SER A 35 -23.27 -7.46 -2.46
N GLY A 36 -24.32 -8.05 -1.87
CA GLY A 36 -24.21 -8.95 -0.72
C GLY A 36 -23.43 -10.22 -1.05
N ASP A 37 -23.58 -10.74 -2.27
CA ASP A 37 -23.00 -12.01 -2.72
C ASP A 37 -21.61 -11.82 -3.39
N THR A 38 -20.83 -10.85 -2.92
CA THR A 38 -19.46 -10.64 -3.42
C THR A 38 -18.46 -11.49 -2.65
N GLU A 39 -17.38 -11.91 -3.31
CA GLU A 39 -16.27 -12.63 -2.65
C GLU A 39 -15.77 -11.86 -1.41
N ALA A 40 -15.67 -10.53 -1.50
CA ALA A 40 -15.30 -9.67 -0.38
C ALA A 40 -16.24 -9.78 0.84
N LYS A 41 -17.54 -10.05 0.62
CA LYS A 41 -18.51 -10.26 1.70
C LYS A 41 -18.42 -11.64 2.34
N GLU A 42 -18.07 -12.66 1.56
CA GLU A 42 -17.78 -13.98 2.12
C GLU A 42 -16.45 -13.95 2.92
N LEU A 43 -15.43 -13.24 2.45
CA LEU A 43 -14.19 -13.02 3.21
C LEU A 43 -14.41 -12.17 4.48
N GLU A 44 -15.34 -11.20 4.47
CA GLU A 44 -15.80 -10.52 5.70
C GLU A 44 -16.38 -11.52 6.71
N ARG A 45 -17.24 -12.44 6.26
CA ARG A 45 -17.83 -13.47 7.11
C ARG A 45 -16.75 -14.40 7.69
N GLN A 46 -15.79 -14.82 6.86
CA GLN A 46 -14.66 -15.66 7.27
C GLN A 46 -13.72 -14.95 8.24
N LEU A 47 -13.39 -13.66 8.05
CA LEU A 47 -12.59 -12.90 9.03
C LEU A 47 -13.27 -12.83 10.39
N LYS A 48 -14.59 -12.67 10.43
CA LYS A 48 -15.35 -12.65 11.68
C LYS A 48 -15.37 -14.01 12.37
N GLU A 49 -15.62 -15.08 11.61
CA GLU A 49 -15.66 -16.46 12.08
C GLU A 49 -14.29 -16.86 12.67
N ARG A 50 -13.23 -16.77 11.86
CA ARG A 50 -11.85 -17.09 12.23
C ARG A 50 -11.28 -16.21 13.33
N GLY A 51 -11.58 -14.91 13.30
CA GLY A 51 -11.19 -14.01 14.40
C GLY A 51 -11.84 -14.42 15.73
N GLY A 52 -13.07 -14.94 15.70
CA GLY A 52 -13.75 -15.52 16.87
C GLY A 52 -13.11 -16.83 17.34
N GLU A 53 -12.68 -17.69 16.43
CA GLU A 53 -11.94 -18.93 16.74
C GLU A 53 -10.58 -18.64 17.43
N LEU A 54 -9.90 -17.56 17.04
CA LEU A 54 -8.63 -17.12 17.64
C LEU A 54 -8.77 -16.44 19.01
N LEU A 55 -9.95 -15.95 19.39
CA LEU A 55 -10.12 -15.19 20.64
C LEU A 55 -9.75 -15.98 21.92
N PRO A 56 -10.18 -17.24 22.11
CA PRO A 56 -9.80 -18.04 23.28
C PRO A 56 -8.28 -18.30 23.40
N MET A 57 -7.54 -18.20 22.30
CA MET A 57 -6.08 -18.35 22.27
C MET A 57 -5.35 -17.03 22.57
N LEU A 58 -6.03 -15.90 22.36
CA LEU A 58 -5.50 -14.55 22.59
C LEU A 58 -5.80 -14.01 23.99
N CYS A 59 -6.97 -14.35 24.53
CA CYS A 59 -7.54 -13.70 25.71
C CYS A 59 -8.32 -14.70 26.58
N GLU A 60 -8.01 -14.75 27.87
CA GLU A 60 -8.66 -15.66 28.83
C GLU A 60 -10.12 -15.27 29.20
N ASN A 61 -10.65 -14.16 28.68
CA ASN A 61 -11.99 -13.65 29.04
C ASN A 61 -12.99 -13.70 27.88
N ASP A 62 -14.27 -13.94 28.23
CA ASP A 62 -15.39 -14.14 27.32
C ASP A 62 -16.07 -12.83 26.86
N HIS A 63 -15.54 -11.67 27.26
CA HIS A 63 -16.11 -10.37 26.90
C HIS A 63 -15.71 -9.90 25.50
N TRP A 64 -14.71 -10.52 24.88
CA TRP A 64 -14.26 -10.18 23.53
C TRP A 64 -15.21 -10.69 22.46
N VAL A 65 -15.55 -9.82 21.50
CA VAL A 65 -16.34 -10.16 20.31
C VAL A 65 -15.69 -9.60 19.06
N VAL A 66 -15.82 -10.30 17.93
CA VAL A 66 -15.22 -9.91 16.65
C VAL A 66 -16.28 -9.39 15.68
N GLU A 67 -15.97 -8.33 14.96
CA GLU A 67 -16.68 -7.93 13.75
C GLU A 67 -15.68 -7.63 12.62
N ALA A 68 -16.09 -7.88 11.38
CA ALA A 68 -15.36 -7.47 10.20
C ALA A 68 -16.27 -6.65 9.28
N SER A 69 -15.67 -5.84 8.40
CA SER A 69 -16.41 -5.02 7.45
C SER A 69 -15.61 -4.67 6.20
N VAL A 70 -16.12 -5.07 5.03
CA VAL A 70 -15.83 -4.50 3.71
C VAL A 70 -16.79 -3.35 3.36
N GLY A 71 -17.70 -2.98 4.25
CA GLY A 71 -18.67 -1.89 4.10
C GLY A 71 -20.13 -2.36 4.16
N LYS A 72 -21.08 -1.41 4.07
CA LYS A 72 -22.52 -1.68 4.16
C LYS A 72 -23.29 -0.74 3.23
N GLY A 73 -23.77 -1.27 2.11
CA GLY A 73 -24.41 -0.51 1.03
C GLY A 73 -23.38 0.18 0.11
N ASN A 74 -22.35 0.79 0.70
CA ASN A 74 -21.15 1.26 0.00
C ASN A 74 -19.91 0.49 0.50
N TRP A 75 -18.91 0.35 -0.36
CA TRP A 75 -17.58 -0.13 0.00
C TRP A 75 -16.95 0.73 1.11
N ALA A 76 -16.32 0.07 2.08
CA ALA A 76 -15.42 0.75 3.01
C ALA A 76 -14.21 1.29 2.22
N ALA A 77 -13.66 2.45 2.63
CA ALA A 77 -12.40 2.93 2.04
C ALA A 77 -11.26 1.92 2.33
N ILE A 78 -11.27 1.34 3.53
CA ILE A 78 -10.34 0.32 3.99
C ILE A 78 -11.16 -0.77 4.70
N PRO A 79 -11.11 -2.04 4.26
CA PRO A 79 -11.66 -3.16 5.02
C PRO A 79 -10.97 -3.34 6.35
N TRP A 80 -11.70 -3.85 7.34
CA TRP A 80 -11.16 -4.07 8.68
C TRP A 80 -11.78 -5.28 9.36
N VAL A 81 -11.05 -5.82 10.34
CA VAL A 81 -11.56 -6.72 11.38
C VAL A 81 -11.16 -6.16 12.74
N ALA A 82 -12.12 -6.05 13.65
CA ALA A 82 -11.96 -5.42 14.95
C ALA A 82 -12.40 -6.36 16.06
N PHE A 83 -11.68 -6.28 17.18
CA PHE A 83 -11.90 -7.07 18.37
C PHE A 83 -12.39 -6.09 19.45
N PHE A 84 -13.57 -6.32 19.99
CA PHE A 84 -14.21 -5.43 20.95
C PHE A 84 -14.35 -6.12 22.30
N ASP A 85 -13.81 -5.52 23.35
CA ASP A 85 -14.18 -5.89 24.72
C ASP A 85 -15.55 -5.28 25.03
N SER A 86 -16.55 -6.14 25.19
CA SER A 86 -17.96 -5.78 25.43
C SER A 86 -18.19 -4.86 26.65
N ARG A 87 -17.23 -4.78 27.58
CA ARG A 87 -17.23 -3.83 28.71
C ARG A 87 -17.01 -2.39 28.26
N GLU A 88 -16.23 -2.19 27.20
CA GLU A 88 -15.93 -0.90 26.57
C GLU A 88 -16.85 -0.61 25.38
N THR A 89 -17.01 -1.58 24.48
CA THR A 89 -17.79 -1.44 23.25
C THR A 89 -18.14 -2.79 22.62
N THR A 90 -19.16 -2.81 21.79
CA THR A 90 -19.51 -3.95 20.91
C THR A 90 -19.58 -3.54 19.44
N SER A 91 -19.04 -2.36 19.09
CA SER A 91 -19.12 -1.84 17.72
C SER A 91 -18.09 -0.74 17.44
N ALA A 92 -17.65 -0.63 16.19
CA ALA A 92 -16.79 0.46 15.70
C ALA A 92 -17.41 1.88 15.81
N GLN A 93 -18.63 2.01 16.34
CA GLN A 93 -19.34 3.29 16.50
C GLN A 93 -19.16 3.94 17.88
N ARG A 94 -18.57 3.24 18.87
CA ARG A 94 -18.28 3.79 20.20
C ARG A 94 -16.98 3.19 20.78
N GLY A 95 -16.37 3.89 21.74
CA GLY A 95 -15.21 3.41 22.48
C GLY A 95 -13.90 3.35 21.68
N VAL A 96 -12.95 2.59 22.23
CA VAL A 96 -11.60 2.33 21.72
C VAL A 96 -11.41 0.82 21.64
N TYR A 97 -10.75 0.32 20.59
CA TYR A 97 -10.72 -1.13 20.33
C TYR A 97 -9.53 -1.55 19.45
N PRO A 98 -8.92 -2.73 19.68
CA PRO A 98 -8.01 -3.36 18.72
C PRO A 98 -8.67 -3.55 17.34
N VAL A 99 -7.92 -3.21 16.28
CA VAL A 99 -8.38 -3.32 14.89
C VAL A 99 -7.21 -3.65 13.97
N ILE A 100 -7.49 -4.54 13.02
CA ILE A 100 -6.65 -4.86 11.88
C ILE A 100 -7.28 -4.20 10.65
N HIS A 101 -6.55 -3.29 10.02
CA HIS A 101 -6.94 -2.65 8.78
C HIS A 101 -6.22 -3.32 7.60
N ILE A 102 -7.00 -3.77 6.63
CA ILE A 102 -6.53 -4.38 5.40
C ILE A 102 -6.38 -3.25 4.38
N SER A 103 -5.29 -2.48 4.52
CA SER A 103 -4.79 -1.42 3.63
C SER A 103 -4.82 -1.80 2.14
N PRO A 104 -5.85 -1.53 1.30
CA PRO A 104 -5.92 -2.10 -0.05
C PRO A 104 -5.35 -1.16 -1.13
N GLU A 105 -5.12 0.10 -0.78
CA GLU A 105 -4.68 1.18 -1.66
C GLU A 105 -3.44 1.83 -1.05
N ALA A 106 -2.66 2.57 -1.84
CA ALA A 106 -1.27 2.87 -1.50
C ALA A 106 -1.13 3.77 -0.24
N PRO A 107 -0.30 3.37 0.74
CA PRO A 107 0.59 2.21 0.75
C PRO A 107 -0.16 0.95 1.21
N ILE A 108 0.12 -0.19 0.56
CA ILE A 108 -0.71 -1.41 0.65
C ILE A 108 -0.13 -2.41 1.65
N GLY A 109 -0.94 -2.92 2.58
CA GLY A 109 -0.49 -3.83 3.64
C GLY A 109 -1.51 -4.04 4.76
N ILE A 110 -1.06 -4.61 5.87
CA ILE A 110 -1.89 -4.93 7.04
C ILE A 110 -1.41 -4.10 8.23
N ARG A 111 -2.26 -3.20 8.74
CA ARG A 111 -1.99 -2.42 9.96
C ARG A 111 -2.72 -3.05 11.13
N ILE A 112 -2.02 -3.35 12.21
CA ILE A 112 -2.61 -3.65 13.51
C ILE A 112 -2.53 -2.38 14.38
N GLY A 113 -3.58 -2.05 15.12
CA GLY A 113 -3.57 -0.88 15.99
C GLY A 113 -4.84 -0.70 16.81
N LEU A 114 -5.01 0.49 17.39
CA LEU A 114 -6.21 0.88 18.13
C LEU A 114 -7.10 1.79 17.28
N GLY A 115 -8.34 1.37 17.07
CA GLY A 115 -9.40 2.14 16.45
C GLY A 115 -10.10 3.02 17.49
N ILE A 116 -10.45 4.23 17.08
CA ILE A 116 -11.17 5.20 17.90
C ILE A 116 -12.46 5.55 17.18
N ALA A 117 -13.58 5.40 17.86
CA ALA A 117 -14.89 5.60 17.25
C ALA A 117 -15.18 7.07 16.90
N ALA A 118 -14.90 7.47 15.65
CA ALA A 118 -15.14 8.82 15.14
C ALA A 118 -16.59 9.32 15.31
N LYS A 119 -17.58 8.41 15.46
CA LYS A 119 -18.96 8.80 15.80
C LYS A 119 -19.12 9.26 17.26
N ALA A 120 -18.41 8.65 18.20
CA ALA A 120 -18.48 8.98 19.63
C ALA A 120 -17.60 10.18 19.98
N TYR A 121 -16.46 10.34 19.29
CA TYR A 121 -15.48 11.40 19.54
C TYR A 121 -15.44 12.48 18.46
N ARG A 122 -16.55 12.69 17.73
CA ARG A 122 -16.59 13.58 16.57
C ARG A 122 -16.11 15.01 16.89
N GLY A 123 -15.05 15.46 16.21
CA GLY A 123 -14.39 16.75 16.43
C GLY A 123 -13.37 16.77 17.58
N ARG A 124 -13.10 15.62 18.21
CA ARG A 124 -12.15 15.39 19.31
C ARG A 124 -11.46 14.02 19.19
N GLU A 125 -11.40 13.47 17.99
CA GLU A 125 -10.82 12.14 17.73
C GLU A 125 -9.33 12.12 18.10
N ASP A 126 -8.58 13.16 17.74
CA ASP A 126 -7.16 13.32 18.05
C ASP A 126 -6.91 13.56 19.55
N GLU A 127 -7.82 14.25 20.25
CA GLU A 127 -7.74 14.43 21.71
C GLU A 127 -7.91 13.09 22.44
N LYS A 128 -8.89 12.26 22.05
CA LYS A 128 -9.03 10.92 22.66
C LYS A 128 -7.87 10.01 22.23
N ALA A 129 -7.32 10.16 21.04
CA ALA A 129 -6.12 9.45 20.64
C ALA A 129 -4.93 9.77 21.55
N ALA A 130 -4.70 11.05 21.84
CA ALA A 130 -3.66 11.48 22.76
C ALA A 130 -3.88 10.91 24.18
N SER A 131 -5.11 10.94 24.70
CA SER A 131 -5.40 10.35 26.03
C SER A 131 -5.18 8.83 26.05
N VAL A 132 -5.61 8.08 25.03
CA VAL A 132 -5.34 6.62 24.93
C VAL A 132 -3.83 6.35 24.86
N TRP A 133 -3.08 7.18 24.14
CA TRP A 133 -1.63 7.10 24.13
C TRP A 133 -1.03 7.31 25.52
N GLU A 134 -1.43 8.37 26.24
CA GLU A 134 -0.98 8.66 27.61
C GLU A 134 -1.32 7.50 28.56
N GLU A 135 -2.56 6.99 28.49
CA GLU A 135 -3.07 5.84 29.26
C GLU A 135 -2.23 4.56 29.06
N LEU A 136 -1.66 4.33 27.86
CA LEU A 136 -0.78 3.19 27.61
C LEU A 136 0.55 3.26 28.39
N GLY A 137 1.12 4.45 28.61
CA GLY A 137 2.45 4.60 29.21
C GLY A 137 3.62 4.05 28.38
N ASP A 138 4.85 4.49 28.67
CA ASP A 138 6.00 4.25 27.77
C ASP A 138 6.43 2.77 27.68
N GLU A 139 6.30 1.99 28.75
CA GLU A 139 6.64 0.56 28.75
C GLU A 139 5.75 -0.25 27.80
N ASN A 140 4.41 -0.16 27.95
CA ASN A 140 3.49 -0.88 27.06
C ASN A 140 3.59 -0.39 25.61
N ARG A 141 3.81 0.91 25.38
CA ARG A 141 4.08 1.44 24.02
C ARG A 141 5.33 0.80 23.40
N GLN A 142 6.37 0.59 24.19
CA GLN A 142 7.61 -0.03 23.74
C GLN A 142 7.41 -1.54 23.47
N GLU A 143 6.69 -2.27 24.33
CA GLU A 143 6.33 -3.67 24.10
C GLU A 143 5.48 -3.85 22.84
N LEU A 144 4.42 -3.04 22.66
CA LEU A 144 3.60 -3.01 21.45
C LEU A 144 4.45 -2.73 20.20
N THR A 145 5.38 -1.79 20.28
CA THR A 145 6.32 -1.47 19.18
C THR A 145 7.23 -2.66 18.84
N GLN A 146 7.71 -3.41 19.85
CA GLN A 146 8.54 -4.60 19.66
C GLN A 146 7.74 -5.79 19.11
N ALA A 147 6.49 -5.97 19.56
CA ALA A 147 5.56 -6.99 19.10
C ALA A 147 5.02 -6.74 17.67
N GLY A 148 5.40 -5.65 17.02
CA GLY A 148 4.94 -5.31 15.67
C GLY A 148 3.55 -4.68 15.61
N PHE A 149 3.03 -4.18 16.73
CA PHE A 149 1.79 -3.39 16.81
C PHE A 149 2.01 -1.99 16.22
N LEU A 150 2.19 -1.96 14.90
CA LEU A 150 2.58 -0.80 14.10
C LEU A 150 1.85 -0.83 12.75
N ASP A 151 1.90 0.30 12.03
CA ASP A 151 1.62 0.35 10.60
C ASP A 151 2.65 -0.48 9.81
N VAL A 152 2.45 -1.79 9.71
CA VAL A 152 3.23 -2.68 8.83
C VAL A 152 2.70 -2.56 7.41
N VAL A 153 3.03 -1.45 6.77
CA VAL A 153 2.78 -1.25 5.35
C VAL A 153 4.01 -1.64 4.54
N SER A 154 4.13 -2.95 4.31
CA SER A 154 5.14 -3.65 3.49
C SER A 154 6.56 -3.04 3.49
N GLY A 155 7.47 -3.61 4.30
CA GLY A 155 8.90 -3.33 4.19
C GLY A 155 9.36 -2.04 4.87
N THR A 156 10.35 -1.36 4.29
CA THR A 156 11.12 -0.23 4.87
C THR A 156 10.37 1.11 4.89
N SER A 157 9.04 1.09 4.82
CA SER A 157 8.18 2.26 4.86
C SER A 157 8.27 3.03 6.19
N GLU A 158 7.98 4.33 6.17
CA GLU A 158 7.97 5.17 7.37
C GLU A 158 6.93 4.66 8.38
N ARG A 159 7.42 4.17 9.53
CA ARG A 159 6.58 3.63 10.61
C ARG A 159 5.73 4.74 11.19
N THR A 160 4.41 4.63 11.02
CA THR A 160 3.45 5.58 11.57
C THR A 160 3.07 5.17 13.00
N PRO A 161 2.92 6.12 13.94
CA PRO A 161 2.44 5.82 15.28
C PRO A 161 1.01 5.25 15.30
N ILE A 162 0.71 4.44 16.32
CA ILE A 162 -0.66 4.07 16.74
C ILE A 162 -1.53 5.36 16.89
N GLY A 163 -2.85 5.25 16.84
CA GLY A 163 -3.76 6.35 17.22
C GLY A 163 -3.80 7.57 16.30
N SER A 164 -3.00 7.66 15.22
CA SER A 164 -3.08 8.75 14.24
C SER A 164 -4.34 8.61 13.36
N GLY A 165 -5.52 8.90 13.95
CA GLY A 165 -6.84 8.49 13.45
C GLY A 165 -7.24 9.00 12.07
N ASP A 166 -6.53 10.00 11.53
CA ASP A 166 -6.85 10.63 10.24
C ASP A 166 -6.11 10.02 9.02
N ARG A 167 -5.08 9.18 9.21
CA ARG A 167 -4.28 8.68 8.07
C ARG A 167 -5.02 7.71 7.15
N ALA A 168 -6.01 6.98 7.67
CA ALA A 168 -6.92 6.13 6.87
C ALA A 168 -7.68 6.91 5.78
N ARG A 169 -7.86 8.24 5.92
CA ARG A 169 -8.42 9.12 4.87
C ARG A 169 -7.38 9.75 3.95
N ARG A 170 -6.09 9.75 4.34
CA ARG A 170 -5.02 10.47 3.63
C ARG A 170 -4.25 9.61 2.62
N TYR A 171 -4.66 8.37 2.39
CA TYR A 171 -4.13 7.50 1.34
C TYR A 171 -4.62 7.84 -0.08
N ASP A 172 -5.08 9.09 -0.30
CA ASP A 172 -5.28 9.69 -1.63
C ASP A 172 -3.93 10.05 -2.28
N SER A 173 -3.08 9.04 -2.48
CA SER A 173 -1.96 9.13 -3.42
C SER A 173 -2.47 8.70 -4.80
N LYS A 174 -2.87 9.71 -5.60
CA LYS A 174 -3.41 9.55 -6.96
C LYS A 174 -2.37 9.03 -7.96
N LEU A 175 -1.93 7.79 -7.79
CA LEU A 175 -0.99 7.08 -8.63
C LEU A 175 -1.60 5.70 -8.92
N GLN A 176 -1.97 5.45 -10.18
CA GLN A 176 -2.64 4.20 -10.57
C GLN A 176 -1.70 2.98 -10.66
N VAL A 177 -0.64 2.95 -9.86
CA VAL A 177 0.34 1.86 -9.77
C VAL A 177 -0.06 0.93 -8.61
N GLY A 178 -1.20 0.26 -8.77
CA GLY A 178 -1.69 -0.75 -7.82
C GLY A 178 -1.10 -2.15 -8.06
N TYR A 179 -1.52 -3.14 -7.26
CA TYR A 179 -1.02 -4.52 -7.35
C TYR A 179 -1.11 -5.15 -8.72
N ARG A 180 -2.16 -4.86 -9.49
CA ARG A 180 -2.26 -5.30 -10.88
C ARG A 180 -1.07 -4.87 -11.74
N THR A 181 -0.54 -3.66 -11.54
CA THR A 181 0.65 -3.18 -12.26
C THR A 181 1.91 -3.94 -11.80
N ARG A 182 2.06 -4.19 -10.48
CA ARG A 182 3.12 -5.03 -9.93
C ARG A 182 3.08 -6.45 -10.52
N ASP A 183 1.90 -7.06 -10.54
CA ASP A 183 1.70 -8.45 -10.97
C ASP A 183 1.89 -8.59 -12.48
N GLU A 184 1.40 -7.63 -13.28
CA GLU A 184 1.70 -7.56 -14.72
C GLU A 184 3.21 -7.41 -15.00
N VAL A 185 3.96 -6.65 -14.18
CA VAL A 185 5.43 -6.56 -14.28
C VAL A 185 6.10 -7.87 -13.88
N ILE A 186 5.74 -8.47 -12.74
CA ILE A 186 6.31 -9.75 -12.28
C ILE A 186 6.06 -10.86 -13.30
N LEU A 187 4.82 -11.00 -13.80
CA LEU A 187 4.47 -11.99 -14.82
C LEU A 187 5.22 -11.73 -16.14
N PHE A 188 5.41 -10.48 -16.54
CA PHE A 188 6.22 -10.16 -17.72
C PHE A 188 7.69 -10.60 -17.53
N LEU A 189 8.29 -10.31 -16.37
CA LEU A 189 9.67 -10.69 -16.05
C LEU A 189 9.86 -12.21 -16.01
N LEU A 190 8.97 -12.94 -15.32
CA LEU A 190 9.01 -14.41 -15.23
C LEU A 190 8.89 -15.09 -16.59
N ASN A 191 8.14 -14.50 -17.53
CA ASN A 191 8.06 -15.00 -18.91
C ASN A 191 9.24 -14.55 -19.78
N SER A 192 9.78 -13.35 -19.54
CA SER A 192 10.95 -12.83 -20.25
C SER A 192 12.22 -13.64 -19.98
N GLU A 193 12.34 -14.24 -18.79
CA GLU A 193 13.45 -15.13 -18.41
C GLU A 193 13.67 -16.27 -19.41
N LYS A 194 12.58 -16.81 -19.98
CA LYS A 194 12.60 -17.89 -20.98
C LYS A 194 12.93 -17.43 -22.40
N MET A 195 12.96 -16.12 -22.64
CA MET A 195 13.09 -15.50 -23.97
C MET A 195 14.05 -14.31 -23.97
N LYS A 196 15.03 -14.28 -23.05
CA LYS A 196 15.99 -13.15 -22.89
C LYS A 196 16.63 -12.71 -24.20
N ASP A 197 17.06 -13.65 -25.03
CA ASP A 197 17.67 -13.36 -26.34
C ASP A 197 16.75 -12.65 -27.34
N SER A 198 15.44 -12.71 -27.15
CA SER A 198 14.47 -11.97 -27.98
C SER A 198 14.33 -10.50 -27.60
N PHE A 199 14.80 -10.09 -26.41
CA PHE A 199 14.77 -8.70 -25.97
C PHE A 199 15.98 -7.94 -26.50
N ARG A 200 15.97 -7.66 -27.81
CA ARG A 200 17.04 -6.93 -28.49
C ARG A 200 16.49 -5.82 -29.38
N THR A 201 17.30 -4.78 -29.56
CA THR A 201 17.04 -3.70 -30.51
C THR A 201 17.24 -4.17 -31.96
N ARG A 202 16.87 -3.34 -32.94
CA ARG A 202 17.08 -3.62 -34.36
C ARG A 202 18.56 -3.76 -34.75
N ASP A 203 19.44 -3.06 -34.05
CA ASP A 203 20.91 -3.17 -34.14
C ASP A 203 21.49 -4.28 -33.24
N GLY A 204 20.65 -5.10 -32.61
CA GLY A 204 21.05 -6.31 -31.89
C GLY A 204 21.54 -6.11 -30.45
N LYS A 205 21.52 -4.88 -29.92
CA LYS A 205 21.85 -4.58 -28.52
C LYS A 205 20.81 -5.22 -27.60
N GLN A 206 21.27 -5.81 -26.50
CA GLN A 206 20.40 -6.38 -25.48
C GLN A 206 19.58 -5.26 -24.80
N VAL A 207 18.32 -5.55 -24.51
CA VAL A 207 17.41 -4.70 -23.74
C VAL A 207 17.00 -5.43 -22.47
N ASP A 208 16.98 -4.73 -21.34
CA ASP A 208 16.48 -5.27 -20.09
C ASP A 208 14.93 -5.35 -20.14
N PRO A 209 14.32 -6.52 -19.93
CA PRO A 209 12.87 -6.65 -19.78
C PRO A 209 12.29 -5.74 -18.67
N LEU A 210 13.03 -5.44 -17.60
CA LEU A 210 12.57 -4.54 -16.54
C LEU A 210 12.46 -3.09 -17.01
N ASP A 211 13.43 -2.58 -17.79
CA ASP A 211 13.35 -1.25 -18.42
C ASP A 211 12.07 -1.13 -19.27
N LEU A 212 11.79 -2.15 -20.08
CA LEU A 212 10.56 -2.20 -20.88
C LEU A 212 9.31 -2.30 -20.01
N ALA A 213 9.31 -3.11 -18.96
CA ALA A 213 8.16 -3.30 -18.07
C ALA A 213 7.82 -2.01 -17.31
N LEU A 214 8.81 -1.30 -16.77
CA LEU A 214 8.64 0.00 -16.12
C LEU A 214 8.06 1.03 -17.12
N MET A 215 8.66 1.14 -18.30
CA MET A 215 8.19 2.03 -19.36
C MET A 215 6.75 1.71 -19.81
N MET A 216 6.38 0.43 -19.98
CA MET A 216 5.07 0.03 -20.52
C MET A 216 3.95 -0.08 -19.46
N LYS A 217 4.28 -0.28 -18.18
CA LYS A 217 3.29 -0.57 -17.12
C LYS A 217 3.23 0.48 -16.03
N VAL A 218 4.36 1.07 -15.64
CA VAL A 218 4.42 2.08 -14.57
C VAL A 218 4.21 3.48 -15.13
N LEU A 219 4.98 3.90 -16.13
CA LEU A 219 4.90 5.28 -16.66
C LEU A 219 3.51 5.68 -17.20
N PRO A 220 2.71 4.81 -17.87
CA PRO A 220 1.36 5.16 -18.32
C PRO A 220 0.36 5.44 -17.21
N ARG A 221 0.71 5.18 -15.94
CA ARG A 221 -0.10 5.48 -14.75
C ARG A 221 0.28 6.82 -14.11
N LEU A 222 1.34 7.48 -14.58
CA LEU A 222 1.76 8.80 -14.18
C LEU A 222 1.12 9.84 -15.10
N VAL A 223 0.02 10.44 -14.64
CA VAL A 223 -0.78 11.39 -15.43
C VAL A 223 -1.18 12.56 -14.54
N GLY A 224 -0.98 13.79 -15.03
CA GLY A 224 -1.38 15.02 -14.33
C GLY A 224 -0.25 16.02 -14.11
N GLY A 225 -0.56 17.08 -13.35
CA GLY A 225 0.34 18.21 -13.08
C GLY A 225 0.78 18.38 -11.62
N SER A 226 0.40 17.45 -10.72
CA SER A 226 0.49 17.68 -9.27
C SER A 226 1.92 17.58 -8.73
N ASN A 227 2.16 18.20 -7.57
CA ASN A 227 3.43 18.07 -6.84
C ASN A 227 3.74 16.63 -6.43
N ALA A 228 2.73 15.76 -6.30
CA ALA A 228 2.93 14.33 -6.08
C ALA A 228 3.52 13.67 -7.34
N ILE A 229 2.95 13.95 -8.53
CA ILE A 229 3.51 13.47 -9.80
C ILE A 229 4.95 13.97 -10.00
N ARG A 230 5.24 15.25 -9.72
CA ARG A 230 6.61 15.79 -9.78
C ARG A 230 7.59 15.01 -8.90
N ARG A 231 7.28 14.84 -7.60
CA ARG A 231 8.13 14.07 -6.67
C ARG A 231 8.33 12.62 -7.11
N THR A 232 7.27 11.95 -7.57
CA THR A 232 7.36 10.58 -8.09
C THR A 232 8.25 10.49 -9.32
N MET A 233 8.19 11.47 -10.23
CA MET A 233 9.02 11.49 -11.43
C MET A 233 10.50 11.78 -11.13
N ILE A 234 10.81 12.64 -10.15
CA ILE A 234 12.20 12.85 -9.68
C ILE A 234 12.77 11.51 -9.16
N GLY A 235 12.04 10.82 -8.27
CA GLY A 235 12.49 9.53 -7.73
C GLY A 235 12.66 8.44 -8.80
N LEU A 236 11.77 8.40 -9.79
CA LEU A 236 11.87 7.47 -10.92
C LEU A 236 13.00 7.85 -11.90
N LEU A 237 13.29 9.14 -12.10
CA LEU A 237 14.45 9.58 -12.88
C LEU A 237 15.75 9.16 -12.18
N GLY A 238 15.84 9.31 -10.86
CA GLY A 238 16.97 8.81 -10.07
C GLY A 238 17.15 7.31 -10.22
N LEU A 239 16.08 6.53 -10.00
CA LEU A 239 16.06 5.08 -10.20
C LEU A 239 16.52 4.69 -11.61
N ALA A 240 16.02 5.37 -12.64
CA ALA A 240 16.33 5.05 -14.04
C ALA A 240 17.79 5.40 -14.41
N HIS A 241 18.38 6.41 -13.80
CA HIS A 241 19.80 6.74 -13.98
C HIS A 241 20.75 5.98 -13.02
N GLY A 242 20.22 5.29 -12.00
CA GLY A 242 21.04 4.61 -10.98
C GLY A 242 21.65 5.55 -9.93
N GLN A 243 21.03 6.72 -9.69
CA GLN A 243 21.52 7.75 -8.77
C GLN A 243 20.41 8.30 -7.86
N SER A 244 20.76 8.93 -6.75
CA SER A 244 19.78 9.65 -5.94
C SER A 244 19.44 10.97 -6.61
N MET A 245 18.15 11.24 -6.80
CA MET A 245 17.61 12.54 -7.21
C MET A 245 16.50 12.89 -6.22
N ASN A 246 16.52 14.13 -5.72
CA ASN A 246 15.58 14.60 -4.69
C ASN A 246 14.96 15.96 -5.03
N GLU A 247 15.59 16.72 -5.93
CA GLU A 247 15.21 18.10 -6.23
C GLU A 247 14.83 18.28 -7.71
N SER A 248 14.07 19.34 -8.03
CA SER A 248 13.69 19.62 -9.43
C SER A 248 14.91 19.90 -10.31
N GLU A 249 15.97 20.50 -9.75
CA GLU A 249 17.22 20.82 -10.46
C GLU A 249 17.95 19.56 -10.95
N ASP A 250 17.85 18.43 -10.22
CA ASP A 250 18.38 17.13 -10.65
C ASP A 250 17.69 16.67 -11.96
N ALA A 251 16.36 16.75 -11.97
CA ALA A 251 15.53 16.34 -13.10
C ALA A 251 15.69 17.28 -14.30
N GLU A 252 15.76 18.59 -14.07
CA GLU A 252 16.04 19.59 -15.10
C GLU A 252 17.44 19.40 -15.72
N THR A 253 18.44 19.04 -14.91
CA THR A 253 19.79 18.72 -15.41
C THR A 253 19.79 17.47 -16.29
N ALA A 254 19.10 16.40 -15.87
CA ALA A 254 18.94 15.18 -16.66
C ALA A 254 18.20 15.43 -17.99
N VAL A 255 17.11 16.21 -17.95
CA VAL A 255 16.32 16.57 -19.13
C VAL A 255 17.13 17.44 -20.10
N LYS A 256 17.91 18.40 -19.58
CA LYS A 256 18.81 19.20 -20.40
C LYS A 256 19.87 18.32 -21.09
N SER A 257 20.54 17.43 -20.36
CA SER A 257 21.53 16.53 -20.95
C SER A 257 20.93 15.59 -22.00
N TRP A 258 19.68 15.15 -21.81
CA TRP A 258 18.94 14.35 -22.78
C TRP A 258 18.53 15.16 -24.03
N ALA A 259 18.12 16.42 -23.86
CA ALA A 259 17.80 17.32 -24.96
C ALA A 259 19.04 17.74 -25.77
N ASP A 260 20.16 18.04 -25.11
CA ASP A 260 21.46 18.36 -25.72
C ASP A 260 22.02 17.16 -26.53
N ALA A 261 21.61 15.93 -26.20
CA ALA A 261 21.93 14.69 -26.92
C ALA A 261 20.96 14.35 -28.07
N ASP A 262 20.14 15.30 -28.53
CA ASP A 262 19.10 15.15 -29.56
C ASP A 262 17.96 14.18 -29.17
N ARG A 263 17.56 14.19 -27.89
CA ARG A 263 16.40 13.46 -27.34
C ARG A 263 16.37 11.96 -27.70
N PRO A 264 17.44 11.19 -27.40
CA PRO A 264 17.53 9.79 -27.79
C PRO A 264 16.44 8.93 -27.13
N ASP A 265 16.04 7.84 -27.78
CA ASP A 265 15.02 6.88 -27.28
C ASP A 265 15.53 6.02 -26.11
N ALA A 266 16.85 6.01 -25.88
CA ALA A 266 17.51 5.38 -24.75
C ALA A 266 18.72 6.23 -24.30
N ILE A 267 18.84 6.50 -23.00
CA ILE A 267 20.00 7.21 -22.43
C ILE A 267 21.12 6.22 -22.15
N GLU A 268 22.25 6.35 -22.87
CA GLU A 268 23.42 5.48 -22.67
C GLU A 268 24.06 5.69 -21.30
N GLY A 269 24.44 4.60 -20.63
CA GLY A 269 24.99 4.61 -19.27
C GLY A 269 23.97 4.64 -18.13
N ALA A 270 22.68 4.90 -18.41
CA ALA A 270 21.61 4.82 -17.42
C ALA A 270 21.26 3.36 -17.06
N THR A 271 20.76 3.11 -15.84
CA THR A 271 20.32 1.78 -15.38
C THR A 271 19.11 1.26 -16.15
N PHE A 272 18.14 2.13 -16.45
CA PHE A 272 16.96 1.83 -17.27
C PHE A 272 16.86 2.85 -18.42
N PRO A 273 17.64 2.67 -19.52
CA PRO A 273 17.83 3.68 -20.56
C PRO A 273 16.55 4.24 -21.19
N ARG A 274 15.54 3.40 -21.44
CA ARG A 274 14.29 3.83 -22.12
C ARG A 274 13.32 4.47 -21.15
N THR A 275 13.25 3.93 -19.92
CA THR A 275 12.53 4.55 -18.81
C THR A 275 13.07 5.94 -18.51
N ALA A 276 14.41 6.11 -18.49
CA ALA A 276 15.07 7.39 -18.29
C ALA A 276 14.74 8.39 -19.41
N SER A 277 14.93 8.02 -20.68
CA SER A 277 14.54 8.83 -21.85
C SER A 277 13.06 9.26 -21.80
N ARG A 278 12.16 8.31 -21.52
CA ARG A 278 10.72 8.59 -21.50
C ARG A 278 10.31 9.48 -20.34
N LEU A 279 10.95 9.34 -19.18
CA LEU A 279 10.77 10.25 -18.05
C LEU A 279 11.28 11.66 -18.36
N CYS A 280 12.40 11.82 -19.08
CA CYS A 280 12.87 13.14 -19.51
C CYS A 280 11.86 13.85 -20.41
N LEU A 281 11.30 13.16 -21.41
CA LEU A 281 10.21 13.71 -22.24
C LEU A 281 8.97 14.08 -21.40
N MET A 282 8.57 13.20 -20.47
CA MET A 282 7.43 13.46 -19.60
C MET A 282 7.69 14.66 -18.67
N TRP A 283 8.93 14.87 -18.20
CA TRP A 283 9.31 16.01 -17.36
C TRP A 283 9.40 17.31 -18.13
N GLU A 284 9.96 17.29 -19.35
CA GLU A 284 10.00 18.45 -20.27
C GLU A 284 8.58 19.05 -20.42
N ARG A 285 7.58 18.19 -20.68
CA ARG A 285 6.15 18.55 -20.76
C ARG A 285 5.56 19.00 -19.43
N LEU A 286 5.85 18.29 -18.34
CA LEU A 286 5.36 18.68 -17.01
C LEU A 286 5.84 20.09 -16.61
N SER A 287 7.02 20.49 -17.08
CA SER A 287 7.62 21.79 -16.80
C SER A 287 7.20 22.88 -17.79
N SER A 288 6.95 22.57 -19.07
CA SER A 288 6.49 23.55 -20.07
C SER A 288 4.97 23.77 -20.07
N GLU A 289 4.18 22.69 -19.96
CA GLU A 289 2.72 22.70 -20.09
C GLU A 289 1.99 22.58 -18.74
N GLY A 290 2.72 22.28 -17.66
CA GLY A 290 2.15 22.06 -16.33
C GLY A 290 1.39 20.74 -16.17
N TYR A 291 1.43 19.88 -17.18
CA TYR A 291 0.75 18.58 -17.24
C TYR A 291 1.64 17.56 -17.94
N THR A 292 1.51 16.28 -17.59
CA THR A 292 2.17 15.20 -18.34
C THR A 292 1.33 13.94 -18.42
N SER A 293 1.64 13.12 -19.42
CA SER A 293 1.13 11.76 -19.58
C SER A 293 2.14 10.95 -20.40
N PHE A 294 2.01 9.63 -20.40
CA PHE A 294 2.83 8.79 -21.28
C PHE A 294 2.45 8.88 -22.76
N TRP A 295 1.22 9.28 -23.11
CA TRP A 295 0.67 9.12 -24.48
C TRP A 295 0.67 10.40 -25.30
N LEU A 296 0.38 11.54 -24.66
CA LEU A 296 0.46 12.87 -25.24
C LEU A 296 1.90 13.36 -25.13
#